data_AF-A0A2M8B9C9-F1
#
_entry.id   AF-A0A2M8B9C9-F1
#
_cell.length_a   1.000
_cell.length_b   1.000
_cell.length_c   1.000
_cell.angle_alpha   90.00
_cell.angle_beta   90.00
_cell.angle_gamma   90.00
#
_symmetry.space_group_name_H-M   'P 1'
#
loop_
_entity.id
_entity.type
_entity.pdbx_description
1 polymer ?
#
loop_
_entity_poly.entity_id
_entity_poly.type
_entity_poly.pdbx_seq_one_letter_code
_entity_poly.pdbx_strand_id
1 'polypeptide(L)'
;MSFELTGLDGSNPLGFLAALGVLAAGEPDWRLGWRDDGTWSAYLDGPSDKESLLAVLVSDRMRWGQKSLLTDTDATDIKMPTHDFRALAQMLIAQEPADWANSASYLGVLGNELAKDQEGKNLKPTAFHFAAGNQRFLTAAREIRAWTNGEPIGTQFDHALFESWRRVEEVKSLSWDSTVTREYALRQNNPTSHSEKKQTVAGAEWLAFRGLLLLPSAPFAGGLQTACVGGRGKKMWFRWPLWSPLASIGEVSALLVQPRLAALAPTERIVKGLLTCFTSAIRRSDQGGYGSFSPSRPAEAKDDPRPR
;
A
#
# COMPACT_ATOMS: atom_id res chain seq x y z
N MET A 1 -19.99 -15.04 7.47
CA MET A 1 -19.02 -16.08 7.89
C MET A 1 -17.67 -15.50 7.53
N SER A 2 -16.75 -15.38 8.49
CA SER A 2 -15.47 -14.70 8.25
C SER A 2 -14.36 -15.68 7.86
N PHE A 3 -13.60 -15.38 6.81
CA PHE A 3 -12.38 -16.07 6.40
C PHE A 3 -11.17 -15.48 7.12
N GLU A 4 -10.30 -16.37 7.59
CA GLU A 4 -8.97 -15.98 8.03
C GLU A 4 -8.03 -15.93 6.82
N LEU A 5 -7.34 -14.80 6.64
CA LEU A 5 -6.35 -14.59 5.59
C LEU A 5 -4.95 -14.83 6.19
N THR A 6 -4.62 -16.09 6.43
CA THR A 6 -3.43 -16.54 7.18
C THR A 6 -2.09 -16.09 6.58
N GLY A 7 -2.06 -15.70 5.31
CA GLY A 7 -0.88 -15.12 4.67
C GLY A 7 -0.64 -13.65 5.02
N LEU A 8 -1.65 -12.93 5.52
CA LEU A 8 -1.60 -11.49 5.75
C LEU A 8 -1.35 -11.16 7.23
N ASP A 9 -0.09 -10.98 7.60
CA ASP A 9 0.30 -10.48 8.93
C ASP A 9 0.20 -8.95 9.00
N GLY A 10 -0.72 -8.45 9.83
CA GLY A 10 -0.98 -7.03 10.08
C GLY A 10 0.16 -6.31 10.79
N SER A 11 1.13 -7.04 11.36
CA SER A 11 2.35 -6.43 11.88
C SER A 11 3.30 -5.96 10.77
N ASN A 12 3.18 -6.52 9.55
CA ASN A 12 3.99 -6.16 8.39
C ASN A 12 3.26 -5.09 7.54
N PRO A 13 3.90 -3.97 7.15
CA PRO A 13 3.29 -2.99 6.25
C PRO A 13 2.74 -3.60 4.95
N LEU A 14 3.44 -4.56 4.34
CA LEU A 14 2.95 -5.22 3.13
C LEU A 14 1.68 -6.02 3.42
N GLY A 15 1.63 -6.77 4.53
CA GLY A 15 0.46 -7.55 4.93
C GLY A 15 -0.75 -6.67 5.23
N PHE A 16 -0.53 -5.59 5.97
CA PHE A 16 -1.55 -4.58 6.22
C PHE A 16 -2.08 -3.93 4.94
N LEU A 17 -1.20 -3.44 4.07
CA LEU A 17 -1.59 -2.82 2.79
C LEU A 17 -2.31 -3.84 1.89
N ALA A 18 -1.86 -5.09 1.84
CA ALA A 18 -2.51 -6.14 1.08
C ALA A 18 -3.92 -6.42 1.58
N ALA A 19 -4.15 -6.45 2.90
CA ALA A 19 -5.49 -6.61 3.48
C ALA A 19 -6.42 -5.45 3.10
N LEU A 20 -5.91 -4.20 3.11
CA LEU A 20 -6.64 -3.05 2.57
C LEU A 20 -6.97 -3.23 1.08
N GLY A 21 -6.05 -3.82 0.32
CA GLY A 21 -6.24 -4.17 -1.08
C GLY A 21 -7.36 -5.15 -1.33
N VAL A 22 -7.49 -6.17 -0.47
CA VAL A 22 -8.59 -7.14 -0.54
C VAL A 22 -9.92 -6.44 -0.34
N LEU A 23 -10.02 -5.57 0.68
CA LEU A 23 -11.23 -4.78 0.92
C LEU A 23 -11.51 -3.80 -0.24
N ALA A 24 -10.48 -3.21 -0.82
CA ALA A 24 -10.62 -2.25 -1.91
C ALA A 24 -10.97 -2.89 -3.26
N ALA A 25 -10.53 -4.11 -3.52
CA ALA A 25 -10.90 -4.86 -4.72
C ALA A 25 -12.21 -5.64 -4.56
N GLY A 26 -12.69 -5.76 -3.33
CA GLY A 26 -13.86 -6.55 -2.94
C GLY A 26 -15.21 -5.91 -3.24
N GLU A 27 -16.26 -6.61 -2.83
CA GLU A 27 -17.63 -6.12 -2.93
C GLU A 27 -17.97 -5.13 -1.81
N PRO A 28 -18.96 -4.23 -2.00
CA PRO A 28 -19.26 -3.16 -1.04
C PRO A 28 -19.68 -3.63 0.37
N ASP A 29 -20.20 -4.84 0.48
CA ASP A 29 -20.63 -5.45 1.75
C ASP A 29 -19.51 -6.17 2.49
N TRP A 30 -18.33 -6.32 1.87
CA TRP A 30 -17.19 -6.94 2.52
C TRP A 30 -16.70 -6.10 3.69
N ARG A 31 -16.24 -6.79 4.73
CA ARG A 31 -15.76 -6.18 5.96
C ARG A 31 -14.46 -6.81 6.40
N LEU A 32 -13.51 -5.97 6.77
CA LEU A 32 -12.18 -6.37 7.22
C LEU A 32 -12.03 -6.14 8.72
N GLY A 33 -11.34 -7.05 9.40
CA GLY A 33 -10.94 -6.94 10.80
C GLY A 33 -9.66 -7.70 11.06
N TRP A 34 -9.18 -7.67 12.30
CA TRP A 34 -7.96 -8.32 12.74
C TRP A 34 -8.21 -9.09 14.04
N ARG A 35 -7.42 -10.14 14.28
CA ARG A 35 -7.34 -10.81 15.58
C ARG A 35 -5.88 -11.03 15.97
N ASP A 36 -5.67 -11.29 17.26
CA ASP A 36 -4.39 -11.72 17.82
C ASP A 36 -4.54 -13.19 18.21
N ASP A 37 -4.07 -14.09 17.36
CA ASP A 37 -4.06 -15.55 17.56
C ASP A 37 -2.63 -16.10 17.73
N GLY A 38 -1.71 -15.23 18.18
CA GLY A 38 -0.26 -15.46 18.15
C GLY A 38 0.41 -14.78 16.95
N THR A 39 -0.37 -14.44 15.94
CA THR A 39 -0.04 -13.52 14.85
C THR A 39 -1.17 -12.49 14.67
N TRP A 40 -0.90 -11.37 13.99
CA TRP A 40 -1.92 -10.38 13.68
C TRP A 40 -2.63 -10.74 12.38
N SER A 41 -3.49 -11.75 12.41
CA SER A 41 -4.16 -12.29 11.22
C SER A 41 -5.33 -11.40 10.77
N ALA A 42 -5.43 -11.15 9.47
CA ALA A 42 -6.59 -10.48 8.87
C ALA A 42 -7.79 -11.42 8.76
N TYR A 43 -8.99 -10.89 9.02
CA TYR A 43 -10.25 -11.60 8.87
C TYR A 43 -11.19 -10.81 7.94
N LEU A 44 -11.78 -11.51 6.98
CA LEU A 44 -12.67 -10.95 5.96
C LEU A 44 -14.05 -11.61 6.05
N ASP A 45 -15.10 -10.81 6.20
CA ASP A 45 -16.49 -11.24 6.06
C ASP A 45 -17.06 -10.69 4.75
N GLY A 46 -17.95 -11.44 4.09
CA GLY A 46 -18.54 -11.05 2.80
C GLY A 46 -18.52 -12.19 1.76
N PRO A 47 -17.35 -12.71 1.35
CA PRO A 47 -17.29 -13.83 0.40
C PRO A 47 -18.07 -15.06 0.88
N SER A 48 -18.54 -15.92 -0.04
CA SER A 48 -19.22 -17.17 0.33
C SER A 48 -18.23 -18.29 0.63
N ASP A 49 -17.09 -18.28 -0.07
CA ASP A 49 -16.05 -19.30 -0.07
C ASP A 49 -14.74 -18.72 -0.60
N LYS A 50 -13.70 -19.55 -0.63
CA LYS A 50 -12.37 -19.18 -1.09
C LYS A 50 -12.36 -18.87 -2.58
N GLU A 51 -13.06 -19.66 -3.38
CA GLU A 51 -13.10 -19.56 -4.84
C GLU A 51 -13.74 -18.24 -5.29
N SER A 52 -14.86 -17.84 -4.67
CA SER A 52 -15.54 -16.56 -4.93
C SER A 52 -14.68 -15.36 -4.55
N LEU A 53 -13.97 -15.41 -3.42
CA LEU A 53 -12.99 -14.39 -3.04
C LEU A 53 -11.91 -14.24 -4.13
N LEU A 54 -11.27 -15.34 -4.53
CA LEU A 54 -10.22 -15.31 -5.55
C LEU A 54 -10.76 -14.82 -6.90
N ALA A 55 -11.97 -15.23 -7.29
CA ALA A 55 -12.62 -14.79 -8.52
C ALA A 55 -12.84 -13.28 -8.57
N VAL A 56 -13.28 -12.66 -7.47
CA VAL A 56 -13.45 -11.20 -7.36
C VAL A 56 -12.11 -10.48 -7.51
N LEU A 57 -11.06 -10.95 -6.83
CA LEU A 57 -9.72 -10.34 -6.91
C LEU A 57 -9.10 -10.47 -8.32
N VAL A 58 -9.30 -11.62 -8.97
CA VAL A 58 -8.91 -11.82 -10.37
C VAL A 58 -9.68 -10.87 -11.28
N SER A 59 -11.00 -10.72 -11.08
CA SER A 59 -11.85 -9.82 -11.86
C SER A 59 -11.38 -8.36 -11.74
N ASP A 60 -11.13 -7.88 -10.51
CA ASP A 60 -10.56 -6.54 -10.27
C ASP A 60 -9.23 -6.38 -10.99
N ARG A 61 -8.29 -7.30 -10.82
CA ARG A 61 -6.98 -7.27 -11.52
C ARG A 61 -7.12 -7.24 -13.05
N MET A 62 -8.11 -7.95 -13.60
CA MET A 62 -8.39 -7.97 -15.03
C MET A 62 -8.96 -6.65 -15.53
N ARG A 63 -9.81 -5.97 -14.74
CA ARG A 63 -10.28 -4.60 -15.04
C ARG A 63 -9.11 -3.64 -15.17
N TRP A 64 -8.10 -3.73 -14.31
CA TRP A 64 -6.85 -2.96 -14.42
C TRP A 64 -5.98 -3.33 -15.63
N GLY A 65 -6.41 -4.31 -16.43
CA GLY A 65 -5.86 -4.65 -17.73
C GLY A 65 -6.58 -4.09 -18.92
N GLN A 66 -7.71 -3.45 -18.68
CA GLN A 66 -8.58 -2.91 -19.70
C GLN A 66 -8.70 -1.43 -19.40
N LYS A 67 -8.28 -0.57 -20.34
CA LYS A 67 -8.50 0.88 -20.26
C LYS A 67 -8.27 1.48 -18.87
N SER A 68 -6.99 1.50 -18.45
CA SER A 68 -6.60 2.00 -17.12
C SER A 68 -5.31 2.83 -17.15
N LEU A 69 -4.99 3.47 -16.02
CA LEU A 69 -3.68 4.10 -15.75
C LEU A 69 -2.50 3.17 -16.12
N LEU A 70 -2.67 1.86 -15.92
CA LEU A 70 -1.61 0.87 -16.11
C LEU A 70 -1.54 0.32 -17.54
N THR A 71 -2.48 0.62 -18.45
CA THR A 71 -2.46 0.06 -19.82
C THR A 71 -2.55 1.10 -20.92
N ASP A 72 -3.25 2.21 -20.69
CA ASP A 72 -3.66 3.14 -21.76
C ASP A 72 -2.88 4.45 -21.70
N THR A 73 -1.76 4.44 -21.00
CA THR A 73 -0.96 5.64 -20.72
C THR A 73 0.52 5.32 -20.89
N ASP A 74 1.26 6.25 -21.48
CA ASP A 74 2.73 6.15 -21.58
C ASP A 74 3.43 6.55 -20.27
N ALA A 75 2.66 6.95 -19.25
CA ALA A 75 3.20 7.33 -17.95
C ALA A 75 3.89 6.13 -17.30
N THR A 76 5.20 6.22 -17.09
CA THR A 76 5.98 5.16 -16.41
C THR A 76 6.13 5.42 -14.91
N ASP A 77 5.89 6.67 -14.48
CA ASP A 77 6.07 7.13 -13.11
C ASP A 77 5.00 8.17 -12.76
N ILE A 78 4.84 8.46 -11.47
CA ILE A 78 4.01 9.56 -10.96
C ILE A 78 4.87 10.79 -10.64
N LYS A 79 6.18 10.60 -10.42
CA LYS A 79 7.12 11.72 -10.32
C LYS A 79 7.37 12.32 -11.71
N MET A 80 6.42 13.15 -12.15
CA MET A 80 6.38 13.83 -13.45
C MET A 80 6.09 15.32 -13.28
N PRO A 81 6.27 16.16 -14.32
CA PRO A 81 5.82 17.53 -14.31
C PRO A 81 4.32 17.66 -13.99
N THR A 82 3.95 18.69 -13.22
CA THR A 82 2.55 18.90 -12.78
C THR A 82 1.54 19.07 -13.92
N HIS A 83 1.97 19.60 -15.07
CA HIS A 83 1.10 19.74 -16.24
C HIS A 83 0.82 18.39 -16.91
N ASP A 84 1.80 17.48 -16.96
CA ASP A 84 1.61 16.12 -17.47
C ASP A 84 0.66 15.33 -16.56
N PHE A 85 0.81 15.48 -15.23
CA PHE A 85 -0.09 14.85 -14.26
C PHE A 85 -1.54 15.32 -14.44
N ARG A 86 -1.74 16.63 -14.66
CA ARG A 86 -3.06 17.19 -14.94
C ARG A 86 -3.66 16.64 -16.23
N ALA A 87 -2.87 16.62 -17.31
CA ALA A 87 -3.32 16.10 -18.60
C ALA A 87 -3.71 14.61 -18.49
N LEU A 88 -2.91 13.82 -17.78
CA LEU A 88 -3.18 12.41 -17.49
C LEU A 88 -4.48 12.24 -16.69
N ALA A 89 -4.70 13.03 -15.64
CA ALA A 89 -5.92 12.98 -14.84
C ALA A 89 -7.16 13.34 -15.68
N GLN A 90 -7.09 14.39 -16.49
CA GLN A 90 -8.18 14.81 -17.38
C GLN A 90 -8.50 13.73 -18.42
N MET A 91 -7.48 13.10 -19.00
CA MET A 91 -7.66 11.99 -19.94
C MET A 91 -8.39 10.81 -19.29
N LEU A 92 -7.97 10.39 -18.09
CA LEU A 92 -8.60 9.25 -17.40
C LEU A 92 -10.05 9.57 -16.97
N ILE A 93 -10.31 10.79 -16.48
CA ILE A 93 -11.68 11.24 -16.17
C ILE A 93 -12.59 11.19 -17.40
N ALA A 94 -12.05 11.50 -18.59
CA ALA A 94 -12.83 11.47 -19.83
C ALA A 94 -13.04 10.04 -20.38
N GLN A 95 -12.16 9.09 -20.04
CA GLN A 95 -12.17 7.73 -20.59
C GLN A 95 -12.89 6.71 -19.71
N GLU A 96 -12.87 6.90 -18.39
CA GLU A 96 -13.42 5.96 -17.44
C GLU A 96 -14.73 6.47 -16.81
N PRO A 97 -15.71 5.59 -16.57
CA PRO A 97 -16.89 5.97 -15.82
C PRO A 97 -16.50 6.43 -14.41
N ALA A 98 -17.31 7.31 -13.83
CA ALA A 98 -17.16 7.71 -12.43
C ALA A 98 -17.39 6.49 -11.53
N ASP A 99 -16.31 5.98 -10.95
CA ASP A 99 -16.28 4.87 -10.00
C ASP A 99 -15.18 5.18 -8.97
N TRP A 100 -15.42 4.81 -7.72
CA TRP A 100 -14.55 5.09 -6.59
C TRP A 100 -13.18 4.40 -6.74
N ALA A 101 -13.14 3.25 -7.42
CA ALA A 101 -11.93 2.45 -7.61
C ALA A 101 -11.27 2.64 -8.99
N ASN A 102 -11.69 3.63 -9.77
CA ASN A 102 -11.18 3.90 -11.10
C ASN A 102 -9.77 4.55 -11.08
N SER A 103 -9.13 4.64 -12.25
CA SER A 103 -7.78 5.17 -12.39
C SER A 103 -7.66 6.65 -11.99
N ALA A 104 -8.70 7.45 -12.22
CA ALA A 104 -8.71 8.87 -11.87
C ALA A 104 -8.74 9.08 -10.34
N SER A 105 -9.62 8.35 -9.65
CA SER A 105 -9.66 8.30 -8.18
C SER A 105 -8.33 7.81 -7.61
N TYR A 106 -7.75 6.79 -8.24
CA TYR A 106 -6.46 6.24 -7.85
C TYR A 106 -5.30 7.23 -8.05
N LEU A 107 -5.31 8.06 -9.10
CA LEU A 107 -4.29 9.10 -9.28
C LEU A 107 -4.27 10.11 -8.12
N GLY A 108 -5.44 10.48 -7.59
CA GLY A 108 -5.54 11.37 -6.44
C GLY A 108 -4.88 10.83 -5.17
N VAL A 109 -4.76 9.51 -5.05
CA VAL A 109 -4.03 8.84 -3.97
C VAL A 109 -2.52 8.93 -4.19
N LEU A 110 -2.08 8.79 -5.44
CA LEU A 110 -0.67 8.76 -5.81
C LEU A 110 -0.02 10.15 -5.83
N GLY A 111 -0.80 11.21 -6.00
CA GLY A 111 -0.26 12.57 -6.09
C GLY A 111 -1.33 13.65 -6.15
N ASN A 112 -0.88 14.89 -6.01
CA ASN A 112 -1.70 16.08 -6.23
C ASN A 112 -0.87 17.16 -6.91
N GLU A 113 -1.43 17.79 -7.96
CA GLU A 113 -0.75 18.83 -8.76
C GLU A 113 -0.29 20.06 -7.96
N LEU A 114 -0.92 20.34 -6.82
CA LEU A 114 -0.54 21.45 -5.94
C LEU A 114 0.69 21.13 -5.08
N ALA A 115 1.08 19.85 -4.97
CA ALA A 115 2.21 19.41 -4.19
C ALA A 115 3.41 19.11 -5.10
N LYS A 116 4.42 19.98 -5.06
CA LYS A 116 5.66 19.83 -5.82
C LYS A 116 6.78 19.23 -4.98
N ASP A 117 7.75 18.62 -5.64
CA ASP A 117 9.00 18.19 -5.01
C ASP A 117 9.84 19.38 -4.54
N GLN A 118 10.96 19.12 -3.87
CA GLN A 118 11.80 20.17 -3.29
C GLN A 118 12.42 21.09 -4.35
N GLU A 119 12.67 20.57 -5.56
CA GLU A 119 13.18 21.34 -6.69
C GLU A 119 12.08 22.16 -7.38
N GLY A 120 10.81 21.90 -7.06
CA GLY A 120 9.66 22.56 -7.68
C GLY A 120 9.41 22.12 -9.12
N LYS A 121 10.13 21.10 -9.61
CA LYS A 121 10.11 20.66 -11.01
C LYS A 121 9.03 19.62 -11.26
N ASN A 122 8.93 18.63 -10.37
CA ASN A 122 7.97 17.53 -10.51
C ASN A 122 6.94 17.57 -9.39
N LEU A 123 5.87 16.81 -9.59
CA LEU A 123 4.94 16.47 -8.54
C LEU A 123 5.66 15.69 -7.42
N LYS A 124 5.36 16.01 -6.17
CA LYS A 124 5.74 15.20 -5.01
C LYS A 124 4.77 14.02 -4.94
N PRO A 125 5.23 12.77 -5.12
CA PRO A 125 4.34 11.62 -5.08
C PRO A 125 3.94 11.28 -3.63
N THR A 126 2.97 10.39 -3.50
CA THR A 126 2.57 9.74 -2.24
C THR A 126 3.79 9.22 -1.47
N ALA A 127 3.68 9.19 -0.13
CA ALA A 127 4.75 8.70 0.72
C ALA A 127 5.17 7.26 0.42
N PHE A 128 4.26 6.44 -0.16
CA PHE A 128 4.50 5.04 -0.56
C PHE A 128 5.25 4.88 -1.89
N HIS A 129 5.57 5.99 -2.58
CA HIS A 129 6.43 5.96 -3.77
C HIS A 129 7.90 5.75 -3.35
N PHE A 130 8.33 4.50 -3.45
CA PHE A 130 9.68 4.03 -3.06
C PHE A 130 10.62 3.83 -4.27
N ALA A 131 10.15 4.08 -5.48
CA ALA A 131 10.96 4.00 -6.69
C ALA A 131 11.96 5.17 -6.76
N ALA A 132 13.19 4.89 -7.22
CA ALA A 132 14.22 5.88 -7.42
C ALA A 132 15.20 5.47 -8.53
N GLY A 133 16.04 6.40 -8.99
CA GLY A 133 16.99 6.15 -10.07
C GLY A 133 16.28 5.69 -11.34
N ASN A 134 16.65 4.50 -11.83
CA ASN A 134 16.04 3.89 -13.02
C ASN A 134 14.75 3.11 -12.74
N GLN A 135 14.34 2.95 -11.47
CA GLN A 135 13.06 2.33 -11.15
C GLN A 135 11.92 3.32 -11.35
N ARG A 136 10.88 2.84 -12.03
CA ARG A 136 9.69 3.60 -12.39
C ARG A 136 8.47 2.96 -11.73
N PHE A 137 7.76 3.72 -10.90
CA PHE A 137 6.72 3.18 -10.00
C PHE A 137 5.57 2.53 -10.77
N LEU A 138 5.03 3.17 -11.80
CA LEU A 138 3.93 2.60 -12.59
C LEU A 138 4.40 1.42 -13.44
N THR A 139 5.64 1.45 -13.93
CA THR A 139 6.24 0.27 -14.60
C THR A 139 6.34 -0.92 -13.64
N ALA A 140 6.76 -0.73 -12.39
CA ALA A 140 6.77 -1.79 -11.40
C ALA A 140 5.36 -2.34 -11.12
N ALA A 141 4.37 -1.46 -10.95
CA ALA A 141 2.97 -1.87 -10.78
C ALA A 141 2.43 -2.67 -11.98
N ARG A 142 2.78 -2.29 -13.23
CA ARG A 142 2.44 -3.04 -14.44
C ARG A 142 3.06 -4.45 -14.45
N GLU A 143 4.34 -4.56 -14.11
CA GLU A 143 5.03 -5.85 -14.09
C GLU A 143 4.48 -6.77 -13.00
N ILE A 144 4.21 -6.23 -11.80
CA ILE A 144 3.55 -6.97 -10.71
C ILE A 144 2.17 -7.45 -11.17
N ARG A 145 1.36 -6.57 -11.77
CA ARG A 145 0.06 -6.93 -12.32
C ARG A 145 0.17 -8.04 -13.37
N ALA A 146 1.13 -7.94 -14.29
CA ALA A 146 1.35 -8.96 -15.31
C ALA A 146 1.70 -10.31 -14.67
N TRP A 147 2.57 -10.30 -13.66
CA TRP A 147 3.00 -11.49 -12.93
C TRP A 147 1.87 -12.15 -12.15
N THR A 148 0.92 -11.38 -11.60
CA THR A 148 -0.24 -11.96 -10.91
C THR A 148 -1.21 -12.73 -11.81
N ASN A 149 -0.96 -12.75 -13.13
CA ASN A 149 -1.64 -13.60 -14.11
C ASN A 149 -1.05 -15.03 -14.20
N GLY A 150 -0.34 -15.50 -13.18
CA GLY A 150 0.22 -16.85 -13.16
C GLY A 150 -0.85 -17.92 -13.41
N GLU A 151 -0.46 -19.01 -14.05
CA GLU A 151 -1.32 -20.18 -14.31
C GLU A 151 -1.11 -21.24 -13.23
N PRO A 152 -2.18 -21.77 -12.59
CA PRO A 152 -3.59 -21.41 -12.78
C PRO A 152 -3.94 -19.99 -12.28
N ILE A 153 -4.86 -19.32 -12.97
CA ILE A 153 -5.32 -17.99 -12.57
C ILE A 153 -5.79 -17.96 -11.11
N GLY A 154 -5.39 -16.94 -10.37
CA GLY A 154 -5.69 -16.82 -8.93
C GLY A 154 -4.62 -17.41 -8.01
N THR A 155 -3.68 -18.23 -8.50
CA THR A 155 -2.62 -18.84 -7.67
C THR A 155 -1.78 -17.81 -6.91
N GLN A 156 -1.51 -16.66 -7.52
CA GLN A 156 -0.72 -15.60 -6.87
C GLN A 156 -1.49 -14.92 -5.73
N PHE A 157 -2.82 -14.83 -5.83
CA PHE A 157 -3.66 -14.36 -4.73
C PHE A 157 -3.80 -15.45 -3.67
N ASP A 158 -3.87 -16.72 -4.06
CA ASP A 158 -3.91 -17.83 -3.13
C ASP A 158 -2.67 -17.85 -2.21
N HIS A 159 -1.49 -17.82 -2.82
CA HIS A 159 -0.21 -17.75 -2.13
C HIS A 159 -0.13 -16.51 -1.22
N ALA A 160 -0.61 -15.36 -1.68
CA ALA A 160 -0.59 -14.13 -0.87
C ALA A 160 -1.52 -14.19 0.34
N LEU A 161 -2.71 -14.78 0.21
CA LEU A 161 -3.77 -14.71 1.21
C LEU A 161 -3.72 -15.86 2.22
N PHE A 162 -3.24 -17.04 1.84
CA PHE A 162 -3.41 -18.24 2.66
C PHE A 162 -2.12 -18.97 3.00
N GLU A 163 -1.02 -18.71 2.28
CA GLU A 163 0.25 -19.39 2.51
C GLU A 163 1.24 -18.55 3.30
N SER A 164 2.19 -19.23 3.95
CA SER A 164 3.36 -18.57 4.52
C SER A 164 4.26 -18.05 3.39
N TRP A 165 4.47 -16.74 3.33
CA TRP A 165 5.18 -16.07 2.26
C TRP A 165 6.61 -16.59 2.04
N ARG A 166 6.77 -17.43 1.02
CA ARG A 166 8.06 -17.82 0.46
C ARG A 166 8.37 -16.83 -0.65
N ARG A 167 9.20 -15.84 -0.35
CA ARG A 167 9.61 -14.80 -1.30
C ARG A 167 10.57 -15.44 -2.30
N VAL A 168 10.04 -15.95 -3.40
CA VAL A 168 10.83 -16.68 -4.41
C VAL A 168 10.70 -16.04 -5.79
N GLU A 169 9.73 -15.16 -5.96
CA GLU A 169 9.37 -14.56 -7.24
C GLU A 169 10.36 -13.46 -7.63
N GLU A 170 10.96 -13.61 -8.81
CA GLU A 170 11.91 -12.65 -9.38
C GLU A 170 11.21 -11.49 -10.11
N VAL A 171 10.20 -10.90 -9.49
CA VAL A 171 9.46 -9.73 -10.02
C VAL A 171 9.95 -8.44 -9.38
N LYS A 172 9.69 -7.29 -10.02
CA LYS A 172 9.93 -5.99 -9.37
C LYS A 172 9.13 -5.90 -8.06
N SER A 173 9.77 -5.36 -7.04
CA SER A 173 9.17 -5.13 -5.72
C SER A 173 8.97 -3.63 -5.48
N LEU A 174 7.86 -3.26 -4.86
CA LEU A 174 7.60 -1.89 -4.40
C LEU A 174 8.30 -1.59 -3.06
N SER A 175 9.00 -2.59 -2.50
CA SER A 175 9.81 -2.50 -1.28
C SER A 175 8.99 -2.16 -0.04
N TRP A 176 7.74 -2.62 0.00
CA TRP A 176 6.82 -2.44 1.11
C TRP A 176 6.89 -3.54 2.18
N ASP A 177 7.63 -4.62 1.92
CA ASP A 177 7.88 -5.64 2.93
C ASP A 177 9.06 -5.26 3.84
N SER A 178 8.76 -5.02 5.12
CA SER A 178 9.76 -4.62 6.11
C SER A 178 10.71 -5.76 6.55
N THR A 179 10.38 -7.01 6.25
CA THR A 179 11.18 -8.18 6.67
C THR A 179 12.37 -8.45 5.75
N VAL A 180 12.32 -7.95 4.52
CA VAL A 180 13.39 -8.08 3.51
C VAL A 180 14.19 -6.81 3.33
N THR A 181 14.06 -5.85 4.25
CA THR A 181 14.76 -4.58 4.17
C THR A 181 16.27 -4.76 4.18
N ARG A 182 16.89 -4.41 3.05
CA ARG A 182 18.33 -4.53 2.83
C ARG A 182 19.03 -3.29 3.40
N GLU A 183 19.41 -3.31 4.68
CA GLU A 183 20.24 -2.25 5.24
C GLU A 183 21.70 -2.39 4.74
N TYR A 184 22.18 -1.37 4.03
CA TYR A 184 23.54 -1.32 3.45
C TYR A 184 24.66 -1.47 4.49
N ALA A 185 24.41 -1.11 5.75
CA ALA A 185 25.42 -1.04 6.81
C ALA A 185 25.82 -2.42 7.40
N LEU A 186 25.11 -3.50 7.07
CA LEU A 186 25.31 -4.82 7.66
C LEU A 186 25.68 -5.91 6.63
N ARG A 187 26.07 -5.54 5.41
CA ARG A 187 26.34 -6.51 4.33
C ARG A 187 27.79 -6.46 3.85
N GLN A 188 28.33 -7.66 3.60
CA GLN A 188 29.66 -7.90 3.04
C GLN A 188 29.71 -7.66 1.51
N ASN A 189 28.55 -7.68 0.83
CA ASN A 189 28.45 -7.58 -0.64
C ASN A 189 27.58 -6.40 -1.11
N ASN A 190 27.93 -5.85 -2.26
CA ASN A 190 27.26 -4.71 -2.90
C ASN A 190 25.88 -5.12 -3.50
N PRO A 191 24.76 -4.58 -3.02
CA PRO A 191 23.41 -5.00 -3.43
C PRO A 191 22.99 -4.53 -4.83
N THR A 192 23.85 -3.82 -5.58
CA THR A 192 23.61 -3.44 -6.99
C THR A 192 24.14 -4.47 -7.99
N SER A 193 24.69 -5.61 -7.56
CA SER A 193 25.08 -6.65 -8.50
C SER A 193 23.83 -7.29 -9.13
N HIS A 194 23.87 -7.54 -10.44
CA HIS A 194 22.83 -8.21 -11.21
C HIS A 194 22.44 -9.62 -10.70
N SER A 195 23.15 -10.14 -9.69
CA SER A 195 23.00 -11.49 -9.14
C SER A 195 22.03 -11.62 -7.97
N GLU A 196 21.54 -10.52 -7.35
CA GLU A 196 20.59 -10.59 -6.22
C GLU A 196 19.26 -9.89 -6.53
N LYS A 197 18.42 -10.54 -7.36
CA LYS A 197 17.06 -10.05 -7.62
C LYS A 197 16.27 -9.92 -6.30
N LYS A 198 15.46 -8.86 -6.18
CA LYS A 198 14.56 -8.72 -5.03
C LYS A 198 13.47 -9.77 -5.19
N GLN A 199 13.34 -10.65 -4.20
CA GLN A 199 12.23 -11.57 -4.13
C GLN A 199 11.09 -10.92 -3.36
N THR A 200 9.86 -11.14 -3.80
CA THR A 200 8.65 -10.57 -3.19
C THR A 200 7.47 -11.51 -3.40
N VAL A 201 6.34 -11.25 -2.75
CA VAL A 201 5.08 -11.97 -2.99
C VAL A 201 4.22 -11.13 -3.91
N ALA A 202 4.16 -11.50 -5.19
CA ALA A 202 3.56 -10.66 -6.24
C ALA A 202 2.07 -10.36 -5.98
N GLY A 203 1.31 -11.36 -5.52
CA GLY A 203 -0.10 -11.16 -5.15
C GLY A 203 -0.26 -10.15 -4.02
N ALA A 204 0.60 -10.21 -3.00
CA ALA A 204 0.58 -9.27 -1.89
C ALA A 204 0.99 -7.86 -2.32
N GLU A 205 2.00 -7.71 -3.19
CA GLU A 205 2.39 -6.40 -3.74
C GLU A 205 1.28 -5.78 -4.60
N TRP A 206 0.57 -6.60 -5.40
CA TRP A 206 -0.58 -6.12 -6.19
C TRP A 206 -1.72 -5.67 -5.28
N LEU A 207 -2.08 -6.49 -4.29
CA LEU A 207 -3.11 -6.13 -3.32
C LEU A 207 -2.69 -4.89 -2.54
N ALA A 208 -1.44 -4.79 -2.09
CA ALA A 208 -0.93 -3.62 -1.39
C ALA A 208 -0.99 -2.35 -2.24
N PHE A 209 -0.75 -2.48 -3.56
CA PHE A 209 -0.96 -1.38 -4.49
C PHE A 209 -2.44 -1.00 -4.44
N ARG A 210 -3.37 -1.92 -4.71
CA ARG A 210 -4.82 -1.64 -4.62
C ARG A 210 -5.24 -0.99 -3.29
N GLY A 211 -4.65 -1.43 -2.18
CA GLY A 211 -4.92 -0.92 -0.83
C GLY A 211 -4.55 0.56 -0.62
N LEU A 212 -3.70 1.13 -1.46
CA LEU A 212 -3.40 2.57 -1.42
C LEU A 212 -4.67 3.41 -1.60
N LEU A 213 -5.73 2.91 -2.25
CA LEU A 213 -7.02 3.62 -2.36
C LEU A 213 -7.58 4.11 -1.02
N LEU A 214 -7.29 3.39 0.07
CA LEU A 214 -7.75 3.72 1.41
C LEU A 214 -6.79 4.63 2.18
N LEU A 215 -5.71 5.08 1.52
CA LEU A 215 -4.64 5.90 2.09
C LEU A 215 -4.43 7.18 1.25
N PRO A 216 -5.43 8.08 1.22
CA PRO A 216 -5.40 9.26 0.35
C PRO A 216 -4.23 10.19 0.65
N SER A 217 -3.82 10.94 -0.37
CA SER A 217 -2.81 11.99 -0.24
C SER A 217 -3.41 13.35 -0.59
N ALA A 218 -3.19 14.35 0.27
CA ALA A 218 -3.71 15.69 0.09
C ALA A 218 -2.61 16.76 0.24
N PRO A 219 -2.72 17.91 -0.45
CA PRO A 219 -1.85 19.05 -0.21
C PRO A 219 -1.94 19.54 1.23
N PHE A 220 -0.80 19.73 1.88
CA PHE A 220 -0.71 20.26 3.23
C PHE A 220 0.60 21.02 3.42
N ALA A 221 0.54 22.23 3.97
CA ALA A 221 1.70 23.06 4.32
C ALA A 221 2.77 23.15 3.21
N GLY A 222 2.35 23.34 1.96
CA GLY A 222 3.26 23.46 0.79
C GLY A 222 3.87 22.13 0.33
N GLY A 223 3.39 20.98 0.80
CA GLY A 223 3.76 19.66 0.32
C GLY A 223 2.57 18.71 0.21
N LEU A 224 2.86 17.42 0.12
CA LEU A 224 1.87 16.34 0.15
C LEU A 224 1.90 15.62 1.51
N GLN A 225 0.73 15.37 2.08
CA GLN A 225 0.48 14.60 3.28
C GLN A 225 -0.32 13.35 2.91
N THR A 226 0.22 12.17 3.19
CA THR A 226 -0.44 10.88 2.96
C THR A 226 -1.05 10.38 4.27
N ALA A 227 -2.24 9.78 4.21
CA ALA A 227 -2.88 9.16 5.38
C ALA A 227 -1.94 8.17 6.07
N CYS A 228 -2.05 8.06 7.39
CA CYS A 228 -1.21 7.17 8.22
C CYS A 228 0.31 7.47 8.18
N VAL A 229 0.77 8.50 7.46
CA VAL A 229 2.19 8.86 7.36
C VAL A 229 2.46 10.15 8.12
N GLY A 230 3.62 10.26 8.75
CA GLY A 230 4.05 11.51 9.37
C GLY A 230 5.55 11.69 9.38
N GLY A 231 5.98 12.78 10.01
CA GLY A 231 7.38 13.20 10.01
C GLY A 231 7.84 13.82 8.69
N ARG A 232 9.13 14.12 8.58
CA ARG A 232 9.75 14.74 7.40
C ARG A 232 11.19 14.24 7.22
N GLY A 233 11.63 14.12 5.96
CA GLY A 233 13.00 13.71 5.63
C GLY A 233 13.34 12.35 6.23
N LYS A 234 14.47 12.26 6.94
CA LYS A 234 14.94 11.01 7.58
C LYS A 234 14.09 10.54 8.76
N LYS A 235 13.13 11.33 9.23
CA LYS A 235 12.23 11.01 10.36
C LYS A 235 10.82 10.64 9.90
N MET A 236 10.63 10.33 8.61
CA MET A 236 9.33 9.89 8.11
C MET A 236 8.96 8.52 8.66
N TRP A 237 7.67 8.31 8.88
CA TRP A 237 7.12 7.05 9.38
C TRP A 237 5.76 6.76 8.77
N PHE A 238 5.40 5.48 8.75
CA PHE A 238 4.06 4.97 8.48
C PHE A 238 3.53 4.32 9.75
N ARG A 239 2.30 4.64 10.15
CA ARG A 239 1.62 4.08 11.31
C ARG A 239 0.21 3.67 10.96
N TRP A 240 -0.16 2.46 11.32
CA TRP A 240 -1.46 1.92 10.98
C TRP A 240 -2.11 1.24 12.19
N PRO A 241 -3.43 1.40 12.36
CA PRO A 241 -4.18 0.70 13.39
C PRO A 241 -4.51 -0.73 12.95
N LEU A 242 -4.58 -1.63 13.91
CA LEU A 242 -5.31 -2.89 13.79
C LEU A 242 -6.56 -2.81 14.66
N TRP A 243 -7.67 -3.31 14.16
CA TRP A 243 -8.99 -3.21 14.78
C TRP A 243 -9.69 -4.56 14.78
N SER A 244 -10.59 -4.80 15.73
CA SER A 244 -11.27 -6.09 15.87
C SER A 244 -12.65 -6.13 15.19
N PRO A 245 -13.54 -5.13 15.35
CA PRO A 245 -14.85 -5.18 14.71
C PRO A 245 -14.71 -5.21 13.18
N LEU A 246 -15.43 -6.11 12.52
CA LEU A 246 -15.46 -6.17 11.06
C LEU A 246 -15.99 -4.84 10.50
N ALA A 247 -15.11 -4.10 9.83
CA ALA A 247 -15.37 -2.76 9.34
C ALA A 247 -15.50 -2.75 7.82
N SER A 248 -16.54 -2.07 7.33
CA SER A 248 -16.74 -1.79 5.91
C SER A 248 -15.65 -0.89 5.35
N ILE A 249 -15.56 -0.81 4.03
CA ILE A 249 -14.62 0.09 3.35
C ILE A 249 -14.75 1.56 3.78
N GLY A 250 -15.96 2.04 4.05
CA GLY A 250 -16.20 3.40 4.53
C GLY A 250 -15.70 3.63 5.97
N GLU A 251 -15.93 2.65 6.86
CA GLU A 251 -15.46 2.69 8.25
C GLU A 251 -13.93 2.64 8.32
N VAL A 252 -13.31 1.77 7.52
CA VAL A 252 -11.84 1.68 7.39
C VAL A 252 -11.27 2.99 6.82
N SER A 253 -11.86 3.53 5.74
CA SER A 253 -11.42 4.81 5.18
C SER A 253 -11.46 5.95 6.21
N ALA A 254 -12.54 6.02 6.98
CA ALA A 254 -12.71 7.02 8.03
C ALA A 254 -11.71 6.84 9.18
N LEU A 255 -11.38 5.59 9.52
CA LEU A 255 -10.39 5.26 10.55
C LEU A 255 -8.97 5.67 10.14
N LEU A 256 -8.54 5.34 8.91
CA LEU A 256 -7.15 5.55 8.48
C LEU A 256 -6.72 7.02 8.33
N VAL A 257 -7.70 7.92 8.22
CA VAL A 257 -7.45 9.38 8.22
C VAL A 257 -7.53 10.00 9.61
N GLN A 258 -7.89 9.24 10.65
CA GLN A 258 -7.93 9.78 12.02
C GLN A 258 -6.51 10.14 12.48
N PRO A 259 -6.30 11.37 12.97
CA PRO A 259 -5.05 11.73 13.58
C PRO A 259 -4.88 11.02 14.92
N ARG A 260 -3.63 10.77 15.28
CA ARG A 260 -3.23 10.36 16.64
C ARG A 260 -3.76 9.05 17.18
N LEU A 261 -4.05 8.08 16.32
CA LEU A 261 -4.48 6.75 16.77
C LEU A 261 -3.48 6.07 17.72
N ALA A 262 -2.18 6.27 17.51
CA ALA A 262 -1.13 5.72 18.38
C ALA A 262 -1.03 6.41 19.76
N ALA A 263 -1.53 7.64 19.87
CA ALA A 263 -1.51 8.40 21.12
C ALA A 263 -2.71 8.11 22.02
N LEU A 264 -3.72 7.39 21.51
CA LEU A 264 -4.93 7.07 22.26
C LEU A 264 -4.59 6.26 23.52
N ALA A 265 -5.23 6.66 24.62
CA ALA A 265 -5.15 5.89 25.86
C ALA A 265 -5.72 4.48 25.64
N PRO A 266 -5.27 3.45 26.40
CA PRO A 266 -5.78 2.09 26.24
C PRO A 266 -7.31 1.98 26.27
N THR A 267 -7.97 2.73 27.16
CA THR A 267 -9.44 2.76 27.27
C THR A 267 -10.10 3.35 26.02
N GLU A 268 -9.54 4.42 25.45
CA GLU A 268 -10.05 5.05 24.22
C GLU A 268 -9.90 4.12 23.01
N ARG A 269 -8.79 3.36 22.94
CA ARG A 269 -8.58 2.34 21.90
C ARG A 269 -9.66 1.27 21.95
N ILE A 270 -9.92 0.73 23.14
CA ILE A 270 -10.96 -0.29 23.34
C ILE A 270 -12.33 0.23 22.89
N VAL A 271 -12.71 1.46 23.30
CA VAL A 271 -13.99 2.07 22.90
C VAL A 271 -14.10 2.25 21.38
N LYS A 272 -12.98 2.48 20.69
CA LYS A 272 -12.90 2.61 19.23
C LYS A 272 -12.71 1.27 18.51
N GLY A 273 -12.70 0.14 19.23
CA GLY A 273 -12.48 -1.19 18.65
C GLY A 273 -11.05 -1.44 18.15
N LEU A 274 -10.09 -0.60 18.57
CA LEU A 274 -8.69 -0.72 18.20
C LEU A 274 -7.96 -1.72 19.11
N LEU A 275 -7.25 -2.65 18.47
CA LEU A 275 -6.41 -3.64 19.15
C LEU A 275 -5.04 -3.05 19.45
N THR A 276 -4.39 -2.52 18.41
CA THR A 276 -3.04 -1.96 18.50
C THR A 276 -2.79 -0.98 17.37
N CYS A 277 -1.65 -0.29 17.42
CA CYS A 277 -1.13 0.47 16.28
C CYS A 277 0.31 0.03 16.06
N PHE A 278 0.70 -0.18 14.81
CA PHE A 278 2.08 -0.45 14.43
C PHE A 278 2.71 0.80 13.83
N THR A 279 4.04 0.85 13.86
CA THR A 279 4.84 1.89 13.21
C THR A 279 6.02 1.27 12.48
N SER A 280 6.35 1.84 11.32
CA SER A 280 7.61 1.59 10.62
C SER A 280 8.19 2.92 10.14
N ALA A 281 9.52 3.06 10.17
CA ALA A 281 10.19 4.21 9.59
C ALA A 281 10.19 4.09 8.06
N ILE A 282 9.88 5.17 7.36
CA ILE A 282 10.08 5.27 5.91
C ILE A 282 11.50 5.75 5.70
N ARG A 283 12.37 4.87 5.21
CA ARG A 283 13.75 5.19 4.90
C ARG A 283 13.88 5.49 3.41
N ARG A 284 14.66 6.51 3.10
CA ARG A 284 15.15 6.80 1.75
C ARG A 284 16.66 6.84 1.84
N SER A 285 17.38 6.20 0.93
CA SER A 285 18.85 6.20 0.99
C SER A 285 19.39 7.62 0.90
N ASP A 286 20.56 7.87 1.52
CA ASP A 286 21.12 9.21 1.70
C ASP A 286 21.35 10.01 0.41
N GLN A 287 21.40 9.33 -0.75
CA GLN A 287 21.47 9.93 -2.08
C GLN A 287 20.08 10.26 -2.67
N GLY A 288 19.03 10.34 -1.84
CA GLY A 288 17.65 10.51 -2.30
C GLY A 288 17.10 9.29 -3.06
N GLY A 289 17.69 8.11 -2.83
CA GLY A 289 17.44 6.90 -3.60
C GLY A 289 16.25 6.08 -3.09
N TYR A 290 16.35 4.75 -3.26
CA TYR A 290 15.26 3.79 -3.03
C TYR A 290 14.62 3.91 -1.65
N GLY A 291 13.29 3.84 -1.63
CA GLY A 291 12.51 3.78 -0.41
C GLY A 291 12.40 2.36 0.14
N SER A 292 12.28 2.24 1.46
CA SER A 292 11.90 1.01 2.14
C SER A 292 11.31 1.30 3.51
N PHE A 293 10.58 0.33 4.05
CA PHE A 293 10.18 0.32 5.45
C PHE A 293 11.29 -0.26 6.33
N SER A 294 11.51 0.28 7.52
CA SER A 294 12.24 -0.44 8.56
C SER A 294 11.40 -1.60 9.10
N PRO A 295 11.98 -2.54 9.85
CA PRO A 295 11.20 -3.44 10.69
C PRO A 295 10.14 -2.67 11.48
N SER A 296 8.93 -3.21 11.51
CA SER A 296 7.81 -2.65 12.23
C SER A 296 7.90 -2.98 13.72
N ARG A 297 7.19 -2.19 14.53
CA ARG A 297 6.99 -2.44 15.95
C ARG A 297 5.67 -1.84 16.41
N PRO A 298 5.14 -2.25 17.57
CA PRO A 298 4.04 -1.52 18.22
C PRO A 298 4.41 -0.04 18.40
N ALA A 299 3.46 0.84 18.07
CA ALA A 299 3.57 2.27 18.25
C ALA A 299 3.28 2.64 19.71
N GLU A 300 4.05 3.57 20.26
CA GLU A 300 3.87 4.09 21.61
C GLU A 300 3.35 5.52 21.59
N ALA A 301 2.69 5.97 22.67
CA ALA A 301 2.16 7.32 22.74
C ALA A 301 3.24 8.42 22.54
N LYS A 302 4.48 8.16 22.99
CA LYS A 302 5.62 9.05 22.81
C LYS A 302 6.02 9.25 21.34
N ASP A 303 5.62 8.33 20.46
CA ASP A 303 5.92 8.39 19.04
C ASP A 303 5.06 9.46 18.34
N ASP A 304 3.92 9.87 18.93
CA ASP A 304 3.10 10.95 18.40
C ASP A 304 3.64 12.32 18.83
N PRO A 305 4.12 13.16 17.90
CA PRO A 305 4.55 14.50 18.28
C PRO A 305 3.35 15.27 18.84
N ARG A 306 3.52 15.84 20.05
CA ARG A 306 2.58 16.81 20.61
C ARG A 306 2.24 17.87 19.56
N PRO A 307 0.99 18.37 19.50
CA PRO A 307 0.63 19.45 18.59
C PRO A 307 1.63 20.60 18.76
N ARG A 308 2.16 21.08 17.64
CA ARG A 308 2.68 22.44 17.58
C ARG A 308 1.50 23.40 17.49
#